data_AF-A0A7S0LJL6-F1
#
_entry.id   AF-A0A7S0LJL6-F1
#
_cell.length_a   1.000
_cell.length_b   1.000
_cell.length_c   1.000
_cell.angle_alpha   90.00
_cell.angle_beta   90.00
_cell.angle_gamma   90.00
#
_symmetry.space_group_name_H-M   'P 1'
#
loop_
_entity.id
_entity.type
_entity.pdbx_description
1 polymer ?
#
loop_
_entity_poly.entity_id
_entity_poly.type
_entity_poly.pdbx_seq_one_letter_code
_entity_poly.pdbx_strand_id
1 'polypeptide(L)'
;MKQNQSGRPLSGRHKSATLHIFTRNYRGVKTDDRLTMLFDALERCGGFAAFVQETWRVGEEALEQEGSCFLGHGPDKQEGRGSFGLGIVLGRLAYNAWRHS
;
A
#
# COMPACT_ATOMS: atom_id res chain seq x y z
N MET A 1 -42.44 -33.20 29.53
CA MET A 1 -41.67 -32.01 29.94
C MET A 1 -40.51 -31.83 28.96
N LYS A 2 -40.54 -30.70 28.23
CA LYS A 2 -39.51 -29.97 27.43
C LYS A 2 -38.52 -30.70 26.49
N GLN A 3 -38.55 -30.21 25.25
CA GLN A 3 -37.66 -30.41 24.10
C GLN A 3 -36.18 -30.16 24.45
N ASN A 4 -35.26 -30.86 23.78
CA ASN A 4 -33.90 -30.36 23.57
C ASN A 4 -33.61 -30.28 22.07
N GLN A 5 -33.56 -29.03 21.58
CA GLN A 5 -33.25 -28.66 20.22
C GLN A 5 -31.76 -28.86 19.97
N SER A 6 -31.39 -29.78 19.07
CA SER A 6 -30.05 -29.85 18.50
C SER A 6 -29.91 -28.76 17.43
N GLY A 7 -29.68 -27.52 17.87
CA GLY A 7 -29.31 -26.43 16.98
C GLY A 7 -27.94 -26.72 16.36
N ARG A 8 -27.88 -26.83 15.02
CA ARG A 8 -26.59 -26.80 14.30
C ARG A 8 -25.88 -25.50 14.64
N PRO A 9 -24.56 -25.50 14.89
CA PRO A 9 -23.82 -24.26 15.02
C PRO A 9 -23.99 -23.49 13.70
N LEU A 10 -24.52 -22.26 13.80
CA LEU A 10 -24.56 -21.34 12.68
C LEU A 10 -23.12 -21.17 12.21
N SER A 11 -22.84 -21.58 10.97
CA SER A 11 -21.55 -21.36 10.33
C SER A 11 -21.21 -19.88 10.47
N GLY A 12 -20.19 -19.56 11.28
CA GLY A 12 -19.74 -18.19 11.47
C GLY A 12 -19.45 -17.60 10.10
N ARG A 13 -20.18 -16.52 9.75
CA ARG A 13 -19.90 -15.76 8.53
C ARG A 13 -18.48 -15.24 8.68
N HIS A 14 -17.52 -15.80 7.94
CA HIS A 14 -16.17 -15.25 7.87
C HIS A 14 -16.32 -13.77 7.49
N LYS A 15 -15.90 -12.86 8.37
CA LYS A 15 -15.79 -11.45 8.03
C LYS A 15 -14.70 -11.35 6.97
N SER A 16 -15.09 -11.19 5.71
CA SER A 16 -14.15 -10.87 4.64
C SER A 16 -13.74 -9.41 4.77
N ALA A 17 -12.46 -9.14 5.01
CA ALA A 17 -11.93 -7.80 4.86
C ALA A 17 -11.75 -7.49 3.37
N THR A 18 -12.24 -6.35 2.91
CA THR A 18 -11.98 -5.85 1.55
C THR A 18 -10.71 -5.01 1.58
N LEU A 19 -9.74 -5.35 0.73
CA LEU A 19 -8.51 -4.57 0.56
C LEU A 19 -8.57 -3.82 -0.77
N HIS A 20 -8.33 -2.51 -0.72
CA HIS A 20 -8.23 -1.68 -1.92
C HIS A 20 -6.77 -1.54 -2.33
N ILE A 21 -6.43 -2.06 -3.51
CA ILE A 21 -5.08 -2.00 -4.07
C ILE A 21 -5.14 -1.23 -5.38
N PHE A 22 -4.30 -0.20 -5.50
CA PHE A 22 -4.23 0.65 -6.68
C PHE A 22 -2.96 0.38 -7.48
N THR A 23 -2.98 0.76 -8.75
CA THR A 23 -1.79 0.81 -9.60
C THR A 23 -1.85 2.04 -10.49
N ARG A 24 -0.74 2.77 -10.60
CA ARG A 24 -0.69 3.96 -11.45
C ARG A 24 0.73 4.32 -11.87
N ASN A 25 0.85 4.66 -13.15
CA ASN A 25 2.02 5.34 -13.69
C ASN A 25 1.92 6.84 -13.38
N TYR A 26 2.86 7.36 -12.59
CA TYR A 26 2.82 8.74 -12.09
C TYR A 26 3.59 9.74 -12.95
N ARG A 27 4.48 9.27 -13.83
CA ARG A 27 5.35 10.13 -14.65
C ARG A 27 6.09 11.18 -13.79
N GLY A 28 6.62 10.74 -12.65
CA GLY A 28 7.43 11.53 -11.74
C GLY A 28 6.86 11.69 -10.33
N VAL A 29 7.57 11.10 -9.36
CA VAL A 29 7.41 11.27 -7.90
C VAL A 29 8.80 11.48 -7.27
N LYS A 30 9.57 12.42 -7.83
CA LYS A 30 10.99 12.59 -7.51
C LYS A 30 11.28 13.11 -6.11
N THR A 31 10.35 13.88 -5.55
CA THR A 31 10.54 14.57 -4.27
C THR A 31 9.76 13.88 -3.17
N ASP A 32 10.25 14.00 -1.95
CA ASP A 32 9.58 13.45 -0.77
C ASP A 32 8.24 14.14 -0.49
N ASP A 33 8.10 15.42 -0.86
CA ASP A 33 6.81 16.11 -0.83
C ASP A 33 5.77 15.43 -1.74
N ARG A 34 6.18 15.01 -2.95
CA ARG A 34 5.28 14.29 -3.87
C ARG A 34 4.92 12.91 -3.33
N LEU A 35 5.83 12.29 -2.60
CA LEU A 35 5.58 11.01 -1.94
C LEU A 35 4.63 11.17 -0.74
N THR A 36 4.80 12.23 0.07
CA THR A 36 3.86 12.64 1.12
C THR A 36 2.45 12.78 0.57
N MET A 37 2.30 13.54 -0.52
CA MET A 37 0.99 13.69 -1.19
C MET A 37 0.39 12.34 -1.62
N LEU A 38 1.23 11.36 -1.93
CA LEU A 38 0.84 10.04 -2.39
C LEU A 38 0.37 9.16 -1.23
N PHE A 39 1.02 9.25 -0.06
CA PHE A 39 0.51 8.67 1.19
C PHE A 39 -0.87 9.24 1.53
N ASP A 40 -1.01 10.57 1.52
CA ASP A 40 -2.29 11.21 1.81
C ASP A 40 -3.39 10.80 0.82
N ALA A 41 -3.04 10.67 -0.46
CA ALA A 41 -4.00 10.23 -1.49
C ALA A 41 -4.44 8.79 -1.25
N LEU A 42 -3.51 7.90 -0.89
CA LEU A 42 -3.82 6.51 -0.56
C LEU A 42 -4.76 6.43 0.65
N GLU A 43 -4.48 7.18 1.72
CA GLU A 43 -5.31 7.22 2.93
C GLU A 43 -6.72 7.77 2.62
N ARG A 44 -6.83 8.89 1.90
CA ARG A 44 -8.12 9.48 1.51
C ARG A 44 -8.98 8.55 0.66
N CYS A 45 -8.36 7.65 -0.12
CA CYS A 45 -9.06 6.67 -0.94
C CYS A 45 -9.33 5.34 -0.21
N GLY A 46 -9.01 5.22 1.08
CA GLY A 46 -9.17 3.97 1.84
C GLY A 46 -8.28 2.85 1.32
N GLY A 47 -7.12 3.20 0.75
CA GLY A 47 -6.20 2.27 0.13
C GLY A 47 -5.39 1.44 1.13
N PHE A 48 -5.30 0.14 0.86
CA PHE A 48 -4.37 -0.75 1.53
C PHE A 48 -2.96 -0.58 0.97
N ALA A 49 -2.82 -0.57 -0.36
CA ALA A 49 -1.55 -0.37 -1.02
C ALA A 49 -1.71 0.29 -2.41
N ALA A 50 -0.65 0.89 -2.93
CA ALA A 50 -0.55 1.31 -4.32
C ALA A 50 0.78 0.91 -4.95
N PHE A 51 0.72 0.34 -6.15
CA PHE A 51 1.89 0.14 -7.00
C PHE A 51 2.09 1.37 -7.88
N VAL A 52 3.26 1.99 -7.78
CA VAL A 52 3.59 3.21 -8.50
C VAL A 52 4.70 2.94 -9.50
N GLN A 53 4.51 3.38 -10.74
CA GLN A 53 5.51 3.27 -11.80
C GLN A 53 5.89 4.64 -12.34
N GLU A 54 7.05 4.71 -13.01
CA GLU A 54 7.65 5.97 -13.46
C GLU A 54 7.80 6.94 -12.29
N THR A 55 8.33 6.45 -11.15
CA THR A 55 8.61 7.29 -9.98
C THR A 55 9.74 8.27 -10.29
N TRP A 56 10.64 7.88 -11.20
CA TRP A 56 11.86 8.59 -11.53
C TRP A 56 12.77 8.82 -10.32
N ARG A 57 12.62 7.99 -9.29
CA ARG A 57 13.55 7.88 -8.17
C ARG A 57 14.66 6.88 -8.54
N VAL A 58 15.75 6.88 -7.79
CA VAL A 58 16.97 6.13 -8.10
C VAL A 58 17.36 5.23 -6.94
N GLY A 59 18.04 4.12 -7.25
CA GLY A 59 18.49 3.15 -6.26
C GLY A 59 17.34 2.46 -5.51
N GLU A 60 17.70 1.84 -4.39
CA GLU A 60 16.73 1.24 -3.47
C GLU A 60 16.42 2.21 -2.33
N GLU A 61 15.13 2.40 -2.05
CA GLU A 61 14.67 3.34 -1.03
C GLU A 61 13.58 2.72 -0.17
N ALA A 62 13.64 2.99 1.13
CA ALA A 62 12.54 2.77 2.05
C ALA A 62 12.28 4.08 2.80
N LEU A 63 11.11 4.68 2.60
CA LEU A 63 10.73 5.93 3.27
C LEU A 63 9.47 5.69 4.09
N GLU A 64 9.57 5.93 5.39
CA GLU A 64 8.48 5.74 6.34
C GLU A 64 7.93 7.10 6.79
N GLN A 65 6.61 7.22 6.85
CA GLN A 65 5.94 8.44 7.26
C GLN A 65 4.60 8.14 7.92
N GLU A 66 4.45 8.54 9.18
CA GLU A 66 3.19 8.48 9.94
C GLU A 66 2.49 7.10 9.90
N GLY A 67 3.28 6.03 9.93
CA GLY A 67 2.78 4.65 9.86
C GLY A 67 2.46 4.16 8.45
N SER A 68 2.79 4.92 7.42
CA SER A 68 2.83 4.45 6.02
C SER A 68 4.27 4.26 5.56
N CYS A 69 4.46 3.54 4.46
CA CYS A 69 5.80 3.29 3.93
C CYS A 69 5.81 3.24 2.41
N PHE A 70 6.85 3.79 1.80
CA PHE A 70 7.20 3.61 0.41
C PHE A 70 8.42 2.71 0.30
N LEU A 71 8.30 1.66 -0.51
CA LEU A 71 9.40 0.77 -0.90
C LEU A 71 9.68 1.00 -2.38
N GLY A 72 10.80 1.63 -2.68
CA GLY A 72 11.18 2.05 -4.03
C GLY A 72 12.35 1.26 -4.59
N HIS A 73 12.33 1.05 -5.89
CA HIS A 73 13.48 0.57 -6.65
C HIS A 73 13.56 1.32 -7.99
N GLY A 74 14.72 1.89 -8.27
CA GLY A 74 15.02 2.62 -9.50
C GLY A 74 16.44 2.33 -10.01
N PRO A 75 16.79 2.89 -11.17
CA PRO A 75 18.15 2.78 -11.72
C PRO A 75 19.18 3.48 -10.82
N ASP A 76 20.46 3.17 -10.98
CA ASP A 76 21.56 3.77 -10.19
C ASP A 76 21.66 5.30 -10.34
N LYS A 77 21.24 5.83 -11.50
CA LYS A 77 21.25 7.25 -11.81
C LYS A 77 20.04 7.65 -12.63
N GLN A 78 19.62 8.91 -12.46
CA GLN A 78 18.58 9.50 -13.28
C GLN A 78 19.18 10.03 -14.58
N GLU A 79 18.67 9.58 -15.72
CA GLU A 79 19.06 10.09 -17.04
C GLU A 79 17.91 10.84 -17.69
N GLY A 80 18.11 12.14 -17.96
CA GLY A 80 17.12 12.96 -18.67
C GLY A 80 15.82 13.24 -17.89
N ARG A 81 14.72 13.41 -18.64
CA ARG A 81 13.42 13.84 -18.08
C ARG A 81 12.68 12.73 -17.33
N GLY A 82 12.96 11.46 -17.60
CA GLY A 82 12.37 10.31 -16.91
C GLY A 82 13.37 9.19 -16.71
N SER A 83 13.30 8.52 -15.57
CA SER A 83 14.24 7.48 -15.16
C SER A 83 13.53 6.30 -14.52
N PHE A 84 12.69 5.60 -15.29
CA PHE A 84 12.00 4.39 -14.88
C PHE A 84 11.50 4.49 -13.42
N GLY A 85 11.77 3.46 -12.62
CA GLY A 85 11.46 3.46 -11.19
C GLY A 85 10.08 2.89 -10.90
N LEU A 86 10.06 2.01 -9.92
CA LEU A 86 8.90 1.32 -9.39
C LEU A 86 8.85 1.55 -7.88
N GLY A 87 7.67 1.44 -7.30
CA GLY A 87 7.57 1.31 -5.87
C GLY A 87 6.22 0.81 -5.39
N ILE A 88 6.19 0.47 -4.12
CA ILE A 88 5.01 0.03 -3.40
C ILE A 88 4.78 1.01 -2.27
N VAL A 89 3.60 1.59 -2.25
CA VAL A 89 3.15 2.50 -1.19
C VAL A 89 2.21 1.68 -0.31
N LEU A 90 2.60 1.48 0.93
CA LEU A 90 1.85 0.77 1.94
C LEU A 90 1.09 1.79 2.78
N GLY A 91 -0.24 1.67 2.81
CA GLY A 91 -1.05 2.40 3.78
C GLY A 91 -0.84 1.85 5.19
N ARG A 92 -1.35 2.57 6.19
CA ARG A 92 -1.14 2.24 7.61
C ARG A 92 -1.36 0.78 7.98
N LEU A 93 -2.48 0.21 7.54
CA LEU A 93 -2.80 -1.18 7.83
C LEU A 93 -1.81 -2.15 7.21
N ALA A 94 -1.41 -1.90 5.95
CA ALA A 94 -0.46 -2.76 5.23
C ALA A 94 0.94 -2.67 5.82
N TYR A 95 1.40 -1.46 6.14
CA TYR A 95 2.71 -1.25 6.77
C TYR A 95 2.77 -1.89 8.15
N ASN A 96 1.74 -1.70 8.99
CA ASN A 96 1.67 -2.36 10.29
C ASN A 96 1.67 -3.89 10.18
N ALA A 97 0.95 -4.47 9.21
CA ALA A 97 0.96 -5.91 8.98
C ALA A 97 2.35 -6.41 8.56
N TRP A 98 3.04 -5.67 7.68
CA TRP A 98 4.39 -6.02 7.23
C TRP A 98 5.45 -5.92 8.33
N ARG A 99 5.35 -4.93 9.24
CA ARG A 99 6.32 -4.76 10.33
C ARG A 99 6.25 -5.84 11.42
N HIS A 100 5.16 -6.60 11.46
CA HIS A 100 4.91 -7.64 12.45
C HIS A 100 4.76 -9.04 11.82
N SER A 101 5.14 -9.20 10.56
CA SER A 101 5.23 -10.50 9.87
C SER A 101 6.63 -11.11 10.00
#